data_AF-A0A5R9G9H7-F1
#
_entry.id   AF-A0A5R9G9H7-F1
#
_cell.length_a   1.000
_cell.length_b   1.000
_cell.length_c   1.000
_cell.angle_alpha   90.00
_cell.angle_beta   90.00
_cell.angle_gamma   90.00
#
_symmetry.space_group_name_H-M   'P 1'
#
loop_
_entity.id
_entity.type
_entity.pdbx_description
1 polymer ?
#
loop_
_entity_poly.entity_id
_entity_poly.type
_entity_poly.pdbx_seq_one_letter_code
_entity_poly.pdbx_strand_id
1 'polypeptide(L)'
;MQLWSIQTVGTWEELKNSGVLYGKKEYIMDEDFNEAYTWLIQQMDKRLAPRRYTDQYPVWAWFQCYHSSKKRPDLRKSGHIESGKKMYCLK
;
A
#
# COMPACT_ATOMS: atom_id res chain seq x y z
N MET A 1 4.64 -16.41 -1.96
CA MET A 1 3.50 -15.66 -1.38
C MET A 1 3.22 -14.49 -2.30
N GLN A 2 1.96 -14.23 -2.65
CA GLN A 2 1.58 -13.14 -3.57
C GLN A 2 0.72 -12.13 -2.81
N LEU A 3 1.05 -10.85 -2.91
CA LEU A 3 0.35 -9.75 -2.27
C LEU A 3 -0.32 -8.89 -3.33
N TRP A 4 -1.44 -8.27 -2.99
CA TRP A 4 -2.16 -7.38 -3.87
C TRP A 4 -2.24 -5.99 -3.27
N SER A 5 -2.01 -4.96 -4.07
CA SER A 5 -2.17 -3.57 -3.64
C SER A 5 -3.02 -2.82 -4.66
N ILE A 6 -3.78 -1.84 -4.19
CA ILE A 6 -4.58 -0.96 -5.06
C ILE A 6 -3.87 0.39 -5.07
N GLN A 7 -3.53 0.88 -6.26
CA GLN A 7 -2.75 2.09 -6.45
C GLN A 7 -3.39 3.01 -7.48
N THR A 8 -3.11 4.31 -7.36
CA THR A 8 -3.55 5.30 -8.35
C THR A 8 -2.79 5.13 -9.66
N VAL A 9 -3.30 5.74 -10.73
CA VAL A 9 -2.58 5.80 -12.02
C VAL A 9 -1.21 6.45 -11.87
N GLY A 10 -1.12 7.57 -11.13
CA GLY A 10 0.15 8.27 -10.92
C GLY A 10 1.19 7.40 -10.23
N THR A 11 0.77 6.68 -9.17
CA THR A 11 1.63 5.74 -8.45
C THR A 11 2.08 4.56 -9.32
N TRP A 12 1.22 4.09 -10.23
CA TRP A 12 1.60 3.06 -11.20
C TRP A 12 2.66 3.54 -12.19
N GLU A 13 2.52 4.76 -12.71
CA GLU A 13 3.53 5.37 -13.58
C GLU A 13 4.87 5.55 -12.85
N GLU A 14 4.85 6.01 -11.59
CA GLU A 14 6.04 6.11 -10.75
C GLU A 14 6.73 4.75 -10.60
N LEU A 15 5.97 3.70 -10.25
CA LEU A 15 6.51 2.36 -10.10
C LEU A 15 7.13 1.83 -11.40
N LYS A 16 6.50 2.07 -12.56
CA LYS A 16 7.07 1.68 -13.86
C LYS A 16 8.41 2.36 -14.13
N ASN A 17 8.56 3.62 -13.71
CA ASN A 17 9.76 4.42 -13.95
C ASN A 17 10.90 4.11 -12.97
N SER A 18 10.59 3.99 -11.67
CA SER A 18 11.57 3.80 -10.61
C SER A 18 11.88 2.32 -10.31
N GLY A 19 10.98 1.42 -10.69
CA GLY A 19 11.00 0.00 -10.30
C GLY A 19 10.71 -0.25 -8.82
N VAL A 20 10.48 0.79 -8.01
CA VAL A 20 10.27 0.68 -6.57
C VAL A 20 9.18 1.64 -6.11
N LEU A 21 8.28 1.15 -5.27
CA LEU A 21 7.24 1.95 -4.64
C LEU A 21 7.52 2.10 -3.14
N TYR A 22 7.43 3.33 -2.65
CA TYR A 22 7.49 3.65 -1.23
C TYR A 22 6.15 4.25 -0.79
N GLY A 23 5.67 3.83 0.38
CA GLY A 23 4.53 4.48 1.02
C GLY A 23 4.94 5.86 1.55
N LYS A 24 3.97 6.76 1.65
CA LYS A 24 4.14 8.10 2.22
C LYS A 24 3.10 8.34 3.31
N LYS A 25 3.46 9.13 4.32
CA LYS A 25 2.57 9.47 5.44
C LYS A 25 1.27 10.13 4.96
N GLU A 26 1.33 10.95 3.93
CA GLU A 26 0.18 11.68 3.36
C GLU A 26 -0.94 10.77 2.81
N TYR A 27 -0.66 9.47 2.57
CA TYR A 27 -1.66 8.51 2.10
C TYR A 27 -2.27 7.66 3.21
N ILE A 28 -1.93 7.93 4.47
CA ILE A 28 -2.60 7.34 5.62
C ILE A 28 -3.93 8.07 5.79
N MET A 29 -5.04 7.37 5.50
CA MET A 29 -6.38 7.98 5.44
C MET A 29 -6.90 8.50 6.77
N ASP A 30 -6.42 7.93 7.89
CA ASP A 30 -6.90 8.25 9.24
C ASP A 30 -5.70 8.45 10.16
N GLU A 31 -5.74 9.52 10.96
CA GLU A 31 -4.71 9.78 11.95
C GLU A 31 -4.61 8.67 12.99
N ASP A 32 -5.70 7.97 13.25
CA ASP A 32 -5.74 6.81 14.16
C ASP A 32 -4.84 5.65 13.68
N PHE A 33 -4.56 5.57 12.37
CA PHE A 33 -3.62 4.57 11.84
C PHE A 33 -2.14 4.98 11.99
N ASN A 34 -1.84 6.22 12.37
CA ASN A 34 -0.44 6.68 12.49
C ASN A 34 0.36 5.82 13.48
N GLU A 35 -0.24 5.45 14.62
CA GLU A 35 0.42 4.63 15.62
C GLU A 35 0.70 3.23 15.07
N ALA A 36 -0.27 2.63 14.37
CA ALA A 36 -0.11 1.32 13.75
C ALA A 36 0.99 1.32 12.68
N TYR A 37 1.04 2.35 11.84
CA TYR A 37 2.10 2.51 10.84
C TYR A 37 3.47 2.75 11.48
N THR A 38 3.52 3.54 12.56
CA THR A 38 4.75 3.77 13.33
C THR A 38 5.27 2.46 13.93
N TRP A 39 4.37 1.67 14.53
CA TRP A 39 4.72 0.35 15.05
C TRP A 39 5.22 -0.59 13.94
N LEU A 40 4.57 -0.60 12.78
CA LEU A 40 5.01 -1.41 11.63
C LEU A 40 6.42 -1.02 11.17
N ILE A 41 6.72 0.27 11.06
CA ILE A 41 8.04 0.77 10.70
C ILE A 41 9.09 0.29 11.71
N GLN A 42 8.79 0.39 13.02
CA GLN A 42 9.69 -0.11 14.07
C GLN A 42 9.93 -1.63 13.96
N GLN A 43 8.92 -2.42 13.57
CA GLN A 43 9.10 -3.85 13.34
C GLN A 43 9.94 -4.14 12.09
N MET A 44 9.79 -3.34 11.03
CA MET A 44 10.59 -3.45 9.81
C MET A 44 12.05 -3.12 10.10
N ASP A 45 12.33 -2.02 10.80
CA ASP A 45 13.69 -1.60 11.15
C ASP A 45 14.45 -2.64 11.98
N LYS A 46 13.74 -3.50 12.74
CA LYS A 46 14.32 -4.61 13.51
C LYS A 46 14.63 -5.88 12.70
N ARG A 47 13.99 -6.06 11.54
CA ARG A 47 13.96 -7.35 10.80
C ARG A 47 14.49 -7.26 9.38
N LEU A 48 14.51 -6.08 8.81
CA LEU A 48 14.89 -5.82 7.43
C LEU A 48 16.17 -4.96 7.39
N ALA A 49 16.73 -4.84 6.19
CA ALA A 49 17.82 -3.90 5.96
C ALA A 49 17.35 -2.46 6.26
N PRO A 50 18.27 -1.56 6.65
CA PRO A 50 17.95 -0.16 6.91
C PRO A 50 17.20 0.49 5.75
N ARG A 51 16.21 1.31 6.10
CA ARG A 51 15.46 2.11 5.13
C ARG A 51 16.40 3.06 4.39
N ARG A 52 16.09 3.31 3.11
CA ARG A 52 16.88 4.21 2.27
C ARG A 52 16.59 5.67 2.60
N TYR A 53 15.38 5.98 3.05
CA TYR A 53 14.95 7.31 3.47
C TYR A 53 14.17 7.24 4.78
N THR A 54 14.23 8.32 5.57
CA THR A 54 13.57 8.40 6.89
C THR A 54 12.06 8.51 6.79
N ASP A 55 11.54 9.05 5.69
CA ASP A 55 10.13 9.23 5.34
C ASP A 55 9.53 8.06 4.56
N GLN A 56 10.21 6.91 4.51
CA GLN A 56 9.67 5.69 3.92
C GLN A 56 8.65 5.01 4.86
N TYR A 57 7.40 4.96 4.40
CA TYR A 57 6.32 4.21 5.02
C TYR A 57 6.05 2.89 4.28
N PRO A 58 5.52 1.87 4.97
CA PRO A 58 5.10 0.63 4.32
C PRO A 58 3.96 0.89 3.33
N VAL A 59 3.93 0.10 2.25
CA VAL A 59 2.80 0.06 1.31
C VAL A 59 1.77 -0.94 1.83
N TRP A 60 0.50 -0.52 1.89
CA TRP A 60 -0.59 -1.42 2.25
C TRP A 60 -0.85 -2.45 1.15
N ALA A 61 -0.91 -3.72 1.53
CA ALA A 61 -1.20 -4.81 0.62
C ALA A 61 -1.96 -5.94 1.33
N TRP A 62 -2.76 -6.67 0.56
CA TRP A 62 -3.55 -7.81 1.02
C TRP A 62 -2.95 -9.12 0.52
N PHE A 63 -2.75 -10.08 1.42
CA PHE A 63 -2.60 -11.48 1.02
C PHE A 63 -3.97 -12.11 0.70
N GLN A 64 -4.99 -11.74 1.48
CA GLN A 64 -6.40 -12.08 1.32
C GLN A 64 -7.24 -10.81 1.55
N CYS A 65 -8.13 -10.50 0.62
CA CYS A 65 -8.97 -9.31 0.62
C CYS A 65 -10.42 -9.70 0.95
N TYR A 66 -11.00 -9.03 1.95
CA TYR A 66 -12.35 -9.24 2.52
C TYR A 66 -12.58 -10.60 3.21
N HIS A 67 -12.23 -11.71 2.57
CA HIS A 67 -12.40 -13.07 3.11
C HIS A 67 -11.22 -13.96 2.70
N SER A 68 -10.99 -15.03 3.47
CA SER A 68 -9.87 -15.97 3.28
C SER A 68 -9.84 -16.62 1.88
N SER A 69 -10.99 -16.70 1.20
CA SER A 69 -11.11 -17.27 -0.15
C SER A 69 -10.79 -16.29 -1.28
N LYS A 70 -10.77 -14.97 -1.04
CA LYS A 70 -10.56 -13.96 -2.08
C LYS A 70 -9.19 -13.30 -1.94
N LYS A 71 -8.24 -13.70 -2.77
CA LYS A 71 -6.87 -13.14 -2.73
C LYS A 71 -6.78 -11.74 -3.35
N ARG A 72 -7.43 -11.54 -4.51
CA ARG A 72 -7.36 -10.31 -5.30
C ARG A 72 -8.50 -9.33 -4.94
N PRO A 73 -8.21 -8.05 -4.68
CA PRO A 73 -9.23 -7.01 -4.53
C PRO A 73 -10.08 -6.80 -5.79
N ASP A 74 -11.37 -6.51 -5.63
CA ASP A 74 -12.27 -6.13 -6.73
C ASP A 74 -12.36 -4.61 -6.80
N LEU A 75 -11.78 -4.01 -7.83
CA LEU A 75 -11.72 -2.54 -8.01
C LEU A 75 -13.09 -1.89 -8.21
N ARG A 76 -14.15 -2.67 -8.47
CA ARG A 76 -15.52 -2.15 -8.62
C ARG A 76 -16.21 -1.88 -7.28
N LYS A 77 -15.60 -2.28 -6.17
CA LYS A 77 -16.13 -1.99 -4.82
C LYS A 77 -15.84 -0.55 -4.41
N SER A 78 -16.74 0.02 -3.62
CA SER A 78 -16.57 1.33 -2.99
C SER A 78 -15.54 1.31 -1.86
N GLY A 79 -15.04 2.48 -1.47
CA GLY A 79 -14.08 2.65 -0.37
C GLY A 79 -12.61 2.60 -0.77
N HIS A 80 -12.29 2.48 -2.06
CA HIS A 80 -10.91 2.54 -2.56
C HIS A 80 -10.50 3.93 -3.03
N ILE A 81 -11.35 4.58 -3.83
CA ILE A 81 -11.19 5.95 -4.31
C ILE A 81 -12.58 6.49 -4.74
N GLU A 82 -12.67 7.80 -5.00
CA GLU A 82 -13.83 8.44 -5.61
C GLU A 82 -14.28 7.73 -6.91
N SER A 83 -15.60 7.62 -7.08
CA SER A 83 -16.21 7.00 -8.26
C SER A 83 -15.74 7.66 -9.56
N GLY A 84 -15.50 6.86 -10.60
CA GLY A 84 -15.07 7.32 -11.92
C GLY A 84 -13.56 7.48 -12.09
N LYS A 85 -12.75 7.35 -11.03
CA LYS A 85 -11.28 7.37 -11.14
C LYS A 85 -10.72 5.99 -11.52
N LYS A 86 -9.70 5.99 -12.38
CA LYS A 86 -8.98 4.76 -12.76
C LYS A 86 -7.98 4.36 -11.66
N MET A 87 -7.83 3.06 -11.46
CA MET A 87 -6.87 2.47 -10.52
C MET A 87 -6.21 1.24 -11.11
N TYR A 88 -5.07 0.87 -10.53
CA TYR A 88 -4.36 -0.37 -10.84
C TYR A 88 -4.38 -1.30 -9.63
N CYS A 89 -4.64 -2.59 -9.89
CA CYS A 89 -4.47 -3.65 -8.91
C CYS A 89 -3.12 -4.32 -9.19
N LEU A 90 -2.13 -4.00 -8.36
CA LEU A 90 -0.76 -4.50 -8.45
C LEU A 90 -0.66 -5.88 -7.80
N LYS A 91 0.28 -6.69 -8.28
CA LYS A 91 0.56 -8.06 -7.82
C LYS A 91 2.05 -8.30 -7.62
#